data_AF-A0A1I2EYH1-F1
#
_entry.id   AF-A0A1I2EYH1-F1
#
_cell.length_a   1.000
_cell.length_b   1.000
_cell.length_c   1.000
_cell.angle_alpha   90.00
_cell.angle_beta   90.00
_cell.angle_gamma   90.00
#
_symmetry.space_group_name_H-M   'P 1'
#
loop_
_entity.id
_entity.type
_entity.pdbx_description
1 polymer ?
#
loop_
_entity_poly.entity_id
_entity_poly.type
_entity_poly.pdbx_seq_one_letter_code
_entity_poly.pdbx_strand_id
1 'polypeptide(L)'
;MDGYEDRAHLEWWANRSTCLARIPVRLRQAAVPDARAWDAVVSAPLDSGAREDMQFLIEASPYFTLRFADDSVNEVEVERSGDGSRLRLSAVPET
;
A
#
# COMPACT_ATOMS: atom_id res chain seq x y z
N MET A 1 13.20 17.55 -7.77
CA MET A 1 12.71 17.50 -6.39
C MET A 1 12.53 16.02 -6.09
N ASP A 2 13.53 15.43 -5.46
CA ASP A 2 13.59 14.01 -5.14
C ASP A 2 12.43 13.68 -4.20
N GLY A 3 11.38 13.07 -4.74
CA GLY A 3 10.17 12.74 -4.00
C GLY A 3 10.55 11.97 -2.74
N TYR A 4 10.13 12.50 -1.60
CA TYR A 4 10.41 11.97 -0.27
C TYR A 4 10.12 10.45 -0.24
N GLU A 5 11.17 9.63 -0.25
CA GLU A 5 11.08 8.17 -0.16
C GLU A 5 10.87 7.78 1.29
N ASP A 6 9.62 7.84 1.74
CA ASP A 6 9.27 7.35 3.08
C ASP A 6 9.20 5.81 3.07
N ARG A 7 9.78 5.20 4.12
CA ARG A 7 9.71 3.75 4.31
C ARG A 7 8.51 3.44 5.18
N ALA A 8 7.57 2.69 4.63
CA ALA A 8 6.37 2.28 5.33
C ALA A 8 6.15 0.77 5.20
N HIS A 9 5.17 0.28 5.94
CA HIS A 9 4.65 -1.06 5.77
C HIS A 9 3.20 -0.98 5.33
N LEU A 10 2.91 -1.60 4.19
CA LEU A 10 1.54 -1.90 3.82
C LEU A 10 1.10 -3.13 4.60
N GLU A 11 0.12 -2.95 5.45
CA GLU A 11 -0.47 -4.02 6.25
C GLU A 11 -1.80 -4.41 5.65
N TRP A 12 -1.98 -5.71 5.55
CA TRP A 12 -3.16 -6.29 4.97
C TRP A 12 -3.84 -7.17 6.01
N TRP A 13 -5.14 -6.96 6.18
CA TRP A 13 -5.93 -7.52 7.25
C TRP A 13 -7.14 -8.28 6.73
N ALA A 14 -7.48 -9.40 7.38
CA ALA A 14 -8.74 -10.09 7.14
C ALA A 14 -9.94 -9.34 7.75
N ASN A 15 -9.67 -8.58 8.80
CA ASN A 15 -10.59 -7.75 9.57
C ASN A 15 -9.77 -6.81 10.47
N ARG A 16 -10.41 -5.88 11.19
CA ARG A 16 -9.74 -4.89 12.06
C ARG A 16 -8.90 -5.47 13.22
N SER A 17 -8.83 -6.79 13.38
CA SER A 17 -8.09 -7.46 14.46
C SER A 17 -7.12 -8.55 13.98
N THR A 18 -7.13 -8.91 12.70
CA THR A 18 -6.32 -10.03 12.17
C THR A 18 -5.46 -9.57 10.99
N CYS A 19 -4.17 -9.31 11.25
CA CYS A 19 -3.19 -8.97 10.22
C CYS A 19 -2.73 -10.25 9.51
N LEU A 20 -2.91 -10.30 8.19
CA LEU A 20 -2.51 -11.42 7.34
C LEU A 20 -1.08 -11.26 6.82
N ALA A 21 -0.70 -10.04 6.45
CA ALA A 21 0.61 -9.75 5.90
C ALA A 21 1.06 -8.32 6.23
N ARG A 22 2.37 -8.15 6.37
CA ARG A 22 3.03 -6.86 6.50
C ARG A 22 4.14 -6.76 5.47
N ILE A 23 3.97 -5.84 4.52
CA ILE A 23 4.79 -5.76 3.31
C ILE A 23 5.59 -4.44 3.35
N PRO A 24 6.93 -4.49 3.31
CA PRO A 24 7.73 -3.27 3.27
C PRO A 24 7.60 -2.57 1.91
N VAL A 25 7.19 -1.31 1.93
CA VAL A 25 6.99 -0.47 0.75
C VAL A 25 7.79 0.82 0.84
N ARG A 26 8.24 1.31 -0.30
CA ARG A 26 8.77 2.67 -0.44
C ARG A 26 7.69 3.54 -1.04
N LEU A 27 7.37 4.64 -0.38
CA LEU A 27 6.35 5.57 -0.80
C LEU A 27 6.99 6.72 -1.56
N ARG A 28 6.30 7.18 -2.58
CA ARG A 28 6.50 8.47 -3.21
C ARG A 28 5.17 9.19 -3.24
N GLN A 29 5.16 10.46 -2.89
CA GLN A 29 3.93 11.25 -2.96
C GLN A 29 3.50 11.36 -4.44
N ALA A 30 2.25 11.01 -4.72
CA ALA A 30 1.71 11.16 -6.06
C ALA A 30 1.62 12.65 -6.40
N ALA A 31 1.87 13.03 -7.66
CA ALA A 31 1.83 14.41 -8.13
C ALA A 31 0.40 15.00 -8.25
N VAL A 32 -0.56 14.45 -7.51
CA VAL A 32 -1.97 14.87 -7.54
C VAL A 32 -2.19 15.90 -6.42
N PRO A 33 -2.48 17.17 -6.73
CA PRO A 33 -2.42 18.28 -5.77
C PRO A 33 -3.46 18.26 -4.65
N ASP A 34 -4.48 17.40 -4.70
CA ASP A 34 -5.61 17.39 -3.75
C ASP A 34 -5.92 16.02 -3.14
N ALA A 35 -5.20 14.97 -3.53
CA ALA A 35 -5.41 13.63 -2.99
C ALA A 35 -4.23 13.22 -2.12
N ARG A 36 -4.50 12.75 -0.90
CA ARG A 36 -3.50 12.09 -0.06
C ARG A 36 -3.22 10.70 -0.63
N ALA A 37 -2.49 10.68 -1.75
CA ALA A 37 -2.17 9.50 -2.51
C ALA A 37 -0.66 9.30 -2.62
N TRP A 38 -0.25 8.03 -2.65
CA TRP A 38 1.14 7.62 -2.74
C TRP A 38 1.32 6.59 -3.85
N ASP A 39 2.38 6.75 -4.64
CA ASP A 39 2.93 5.68 -5.44
C ASP A 39 3.83 4.83 -4.54
N ALA A 40 3.46 3.56 -4.36
CA ALA A 40 4.20 2.63 -3.53
C ALA A 40 4.91 1.58 -4.39
N VAL A 41 6.18 1.33 -4.06
CA VAL A 41 6.97 0.24 -4.65
C VAL A 41 7.24 -0.80 -3.58
N VAL A 42 6.85 -2.04 -3.85
CA VAL A 42 7.15 -3.17 -2.96
C VAL A 42 8.66 -3.41 -2.97
N SER A 43 9.29 -3.42 -1.78
CA SER A 43 10.75 -3.39 -1.66
C SER A 43 11.44 -4.70 -2.09
N ALA A 44 10.71 -5.81 -2.10
CA ALA A 44 11.17 -7.08 -2.64
C ALA A 44 10.32 -7.42 -3.87
N PRO A 45 10.92 -7.92 -4.97
CA PRO A 45 10.13 -8.48 -6.05
C PRO A 45 9.29 -9.61 -5.47
N LEU A 46 7.97 -9.45 -5.54
CA LEU A 46 7.06 -10.55 -5.29
C LEU A 46 7.33 -11.60 -6.38
N ASP A 47 7.67 -12.82 -5.99
CA ASP A 47 7.70 -13.96 -6.92
C ASP A 47 6.35 -14.07 -7.65
N SER A 48 6.33 -14.69 -8.82
CA SER A 48 5.14 -14.73 -9.70
C SER A 48 3.88 -15.22 -8.96
N GLY A 49 4.02 -16.23 -8.10
CA GLY A 49 2.92 -16.71 -7.25
C GLY A 49 2.43 -15.65 -6.27
N ALA A 50 3.35 -14.97 -5.56
CA ALA A 50 2.99 -13.91 -4.63
C ALA A 50 2.32 -12.70 -5.32
N ARG A 51 2.61 -12.46 -6.60
CA ARG A 51 1.94 -11.43 -7.40
C ARG A 51 0.50 -11.82 -7.75
N GLU A 52 0.28 -13.08 -8.15
CA GLU A 52 -1.07 -13.62 -8.44
C GLU A 52 -1.91 -13.67 -7.16
N ASP A 53 -1.33 -14.12 -6.05
CA ASP A 53 -1.94 -14.06 -4.73
C ASP A 53 -2.35 -12.63 -4.40
N MET A 54 -1.42 -11.68 -4.50
CA MET A 54 -1.74 -10.27 -4.27
C MET A 54 -2.88 -9.74 -5.16
N GLN A 55 -3.10 -10.30 -6.35
CA GLN A 55 -4.19 -9.88 -7.24
C GLN A 55 -5.53 -10.31 -6.70
N PHE A 56 -5.64 -11.60 -6.45
CA PHE A 56 -6.79 -12.21 -5.84
C PHE A 56 -7.18 -11.49 -4.54
N LEU A 57 -6.17 -11.05 -3.79
CA LEU A 57 -6.36 -10.47 -2.48
C LEU A 57 -6.76 -9.00 -2.57
N ILE A 58 -6.29 -8.22 -3.55
CA ILE A 58 -6.86 -6.89 -3.83
C ILE A 58 -8.33 -7.01 -4.28
N GLU A 59 -8.64 -7.99 -5.14
CA GLU A 59 -10.01 -8.24 -5.63
C GLU A 59 -10.97 -8.70 -4.54
N ALA A 60 -10.47 -9.30 -3.45
CA ALA A 60 -11.26 -9.67 -2.28
C ALA A 60 -11.67 -8.47 -1.41
N SER A 61 -11.26 -7.23 -1.76
CA SER A 61 -11.49 -5.99 -1.01
C SER A 61 -11.25 -6.08 0.51
N PRO A 62 -10.08 -6.54 0.96
CA PRO A 62 -9.75 -6.62 2.36
C PRO A 62 -9.35 -5.25 2.91
N TYR A 63 -9.26 -5.17 4.24
CA TYR A 63 -8.88 -3.96 4.94
C TYR A 63 -7.37 -3.73 4.85
N PHE A 64 -6.95 -2.56 4.37
CA PHE A 64 -5.54 -2.19 4.23
C PHE A 64 -5.19 -0.96 5.05
N THR A 65 -4.03 -1.02 5.70
CA THR A 65 -3.46 0.13 6.40
C THR A 65 -2.02 0.36 5.98
N LEU A 66 -1.63 1.63 5.97
CA LEU A 66 -0.28 2.07 5.72
C LEU A 66 0.31 2.56 7.04
N ARG A 67 1.31 1.83 7.55
CA ARG A 67 2.01 2.15 8.80
C ARG A 67 3.38 2.75 8.53
N PHE A 68 3.57 3.97 8.99
CA PHE A 68 4.78 4.76 8.81
C PHE A 68 5.82 4.43 9.90
N ALA A 69 7.06 4.90 9.72
CA ALA A 69 8.14 4.66 10.67
C ALA A 69 7.88 5.28 12.06
N ASP A 70 7.10 6.36 12.12
CA ASP A 70 6.63 7.01 13.36
C ASP A 70 5.46 6.27 14.02
N ASP A 71 5.15 5.05 13.57
CA ASP A 71 4.02 4.20 14.00
C ASP A 71 2.62 4.76 13.70
N SER A 72 2.52 5.97 13.14
CA SER A 72 1.30 6.50 12.54
C SER A 72 0.70 5.51 11.52
N VAL A 73 -0.62 5.28 11.60
CA VAL A 73 -1.36 4.36 10.74
C VAL A 73 -2.42 5.14 9.95
N ASN A 74 -2.52 4.89 8.65
CA ASN A 74 -3.59 5.43 7.81
C ASN A 74 -4.30 4.29 7.08
N GLU A 75 -5.63 4.30 7.05
CA GLU A 75 -6.39 3.41 6.19
C GLU A 75 -6.22 3.84 4.74
N VAL A 76 -6.00 2.87 3.84
CA VAL A 76 -5.72 3.15 2.44
C VAL A 76 -6.48 2.21 1.52
N GLU A 77 -6.95 2.73 0.40
CA GLU A 77 -7.33 1.92 -0.75
C GLU A 77 -6.09 1.58 -1.56
N VAL A 78 -6.02 0.34 -2.04
CA VAL A 78 -4.88 -0.18 -2.79
C VAL A 78 -5.31 -0.51 -4.21
N GLU A 79 -4.74 0.21 -5.17
CA GLU A 79 -4.91 -0.05 -6.60
C GLU A 79 -3.57 -0.49 -7.21
N ARG A 80 -3.61 -1.33 -8.25
CA ARG A 80 -2.38 -1.63 -9.01
C ARG A 80 -2.03 -0.48 -9.95
N SER A 81 -0.74 -0.15 -10.01
CA SER A 81 -0.22 0.89 -10.91
C SER A 81 0.72 0.25 -11.94
N GLY A 82 0.15 -0.27 -13.03
CA GLY A 82 0.94 -0.82 -14.15
C GLY A 82 1.82 -2.01 -13.76
N ASP A 83 3.15 -1.81 -13.75
CA ASP A 83 4.16 -2.85 -13.51
C ASP A 83 3.91 -3.58 -12.18
N GLY A 84 4.02 -4.91 -12.19
CA GLY A 84 3.49 -5.81 -11.14
C GLY A 84 4.08 -5.68 -9.73
N SER A 85 4.94 -4.69 -9.47
CA SER A 85 5.46 -4.33 -8.14
C SER A 85 5.07 -2.93 -7.67
N ARG A 86 4.30 -2.18 -8.47
CA ARG A 86 3.87 -0.82 -8.17
C ARG A 86 2.40 -0.78 -7.79
N LEU A 87 2.12 -0.05 -6.72
CA LEU A 87 0.79 0.18 -6.20
C LEU A 87 0.51 1.67 -6.13
N ARG A 88 -0.75 2.02 -6.28
CA ARG A 88 -1.28 3.32 -5.95
C ARG A 88 -2.08 3.18 -4.67
N LEU A 89 -1.70 3.95 -3.66
CA LEU A 89 -2.35 3.98 -2.36
C LEU A 89 -3.08 5.30 -2.22
N SER A 90 -4.35 5.28 -1.81
CA SER A 90 -5.14 6.49 -1.56
C SER A 90 -5.66 6.45 -0.13
N ALA A 91 -5.45 7.50 0.65
CA ALA A 91 -6.00 7.54 2.00
C ALA A 91 -7.53 7.50 1.96
N VAL A 92 -8.13 6.66 2.79
CA VAL A 92 -9.58 6.68 3.01
C VAL A 92 -9.90 7.90 3.88
N PRO A 93 -10.86 8.76 3.48
CA PRO A 93 -11.25 9.88 4.32
C PRO A 93 -11.83 9.39 5.64
N GLU A 94 -11.32 9.92 6.75
CA GLU A 94 -11.91 9.71 8.08
C GLU A 94 -13.33 10.29 8.05
N THR A 95 -14.33 9.44 8.29
CA THR A 95 -15.76 9.80 8.19
C THR A 95 -16.26 10.45 9.48
#